data_AF-A0A367Z6H5-F1
#
_entry.id   AF-A0A367Z6H5-F1
#
_cell.length_a   1.000
_cell.length_b   1.000
_cell.length_c   1.000
_cell.angle_alpha   90.00
_cell.angle_beta   90.00
_cell.angle_gamma   90.00
#
_symmetry.space_group_name_H-M   'P 1'
#
loop_
_entity.id
_entity.type
_entity.pdbx_description
1 polymer ?
#
loop_
_entity_poly.entity_id
_entity_poly.type
_entity_poly.pdbx_seq_one_letter_code
_entity_poly.pdbx_strand_id
1 'polypeptide(L)'
;MSFTVRDYKDLIQLLAEHPEWREELRRALLSDDFLALPQIVRELAEAQKRTEQRLEELAEAQKRTEQRLDELAEAQKRTEERLEALAKRVDELAEAQKRTEQRLDELVEAQKRTEERLEALAKRFEELTEVQKLLAEDLAALTRRVDDIGFRLTQVERRLAKLDGRTLEIEYERKAGSYFRQILSRTRVVNLVELEDMIPSAELQEKYQDLWNLDILIQGRLRWGDKGEEKPEAWLAVEVSVLIDREDVERAKRRADLLRQAGYLALPVVAGEDLTERALQLAEQEGVIMVTDGRTRLLDQAIQKALTNSTHSS
;
A
#
# COMPACT_ATOMS: atom_id res chain seq x y z
N MET A 1 -89.85 -119.55 -69.99
CA MET A 1 -89.86 -120.56 -68.91
C MET A 1 -89.82 -119.81 -67.58
N SER A 2 -90.71 -120.14 -66.63
CA SER A 2 -90.81 -119.44 -65.35
C SER A 2 -89.72 -119.93 -64.40
N PHE A 3 -88.76 -119.07 -64.08
CA PHE A 3 -87.73 -119.34 -63.07
C PHE A 3 -88.40 -119.33 -61.69
N THR A 4 -88.33 -120.43 -60.93
CA THR A 4 -88.96 -120.56 -59.62
C THR A 4 -87.97 -120.41 -58.47
N VAL A 5 -88.46 -120.22 -57.24
CA VAL A 5 -87.62 -120.01 -56.04
C VAL A 5 -86.77 -121.26 -55.70
N ARG A 6 -87.21 -122.46 -56.09
CA ARG A 6 -86.40 -123.69 -55.96
C ARG A 6 -85.22 -123.66 -56.93
N ASP A 7 -85.48 -123.29 -58.18
CA ASP A 7 -84.44 -123.15 -59.22
C ASP A 7 -83.35 -122.13 -58.81
N TYR A 8 -83.71 -121.06 -58.09
CA TYR A 8 -82.74 -120.11 -57.52
C TYR A 8 -81.86 -120.72 -56.41
N LYS A 9 -82.44 -121.53 -55.52
CA LYS A 9 -81.70 -122.19 -54.43
C LYS A 9 -80.78 -123.28 -54.97
N ASP A 10 -81.25 -124.05 -55.95
CA ASP A 10 -80.48 -125.10 -56.61
C ASP A 10 -79.28 -124.48 -57.37
N LEU A 11 -79.47 -123.33 -58.02
CA LEU A 11 -78.39 -122.56 -58.64
C LEU A 11 -77.34 -122.09 -57.62
N ILE A 12 -77.75 -121.60 -56.43
CA ILE A 12 -76.81 -121.20 -55.37
C ILE A 12 -76.00 -122.40 -54.86
N GLN A 13 -76.62 -123.57 -54.71
CA GLN A 13 -75.95 -124.77 -54.23
C GLN A 13 -74.94 -125.31 -55.26
N LEU A 14 -75.31 -125.33 -56.55
CA LEU A 14 -74.40 -125.68 -57.66
C LEU A 14 -73.20 -124.74 -57.77
N LEU A 15 -73.39 -123.43 -57.58
CA LEU A 15 -72.29 -122.45 -57.56
C LEU A 15 -71.39 -122.55 -56.32
N ALA A 16 -71.87 -123.17 -55.23
CA ALA A 16 -71.07 -123.43 -54.04
C ALA A 16 -70.22 -124.71 -54.18
N GLU A 17 -70.75 -125.72 -54.89
CA GLU A 17 -70.07 -126.99 -55.16
C GLU A 17 -69.04 -126.88 -56.31
N HIS A 18 -69.23 -125.95 -57.24
CA HIS A 18 -68.35 -125.70 -58.41
C HIS A 18 -67.75 -124.27 -58.41
N PRO A 19 -66.57 -124.06 -57.81
CA PRO A 19 -65.90 -122.75 -57.75
C PRO A 19 -65.62 -122.11 -59.11
N GLU A 20 -65.35 -122.94 -60.12
CA GLU A 20 -65.11 -122.53 -61.51
C GLU A 20 -66.32 -121.82 -62.13
N TRP A 21 -67.54 -122.33 -61.92
CA TRP A 21 -68.77 -121.72 -62.45
C TRP A 21 -69.12 -120.42 -61.74
N ARG A 22 -68.77 -120.30 -60.47
CA ARG A 22 -68.91 -119.06 -59.70
C ARG A 22 -68.01 -117.95 -60.25
N GLU A 23 -66.78 -118.26 -60.62
CA GLU A 23 -65.85 -117.29 -61.21
C GLU A 23 -66.23 -116.92 -62.65
N GLU A 24 -66.74 -117.86 -63.46
CA GLU A 24 -67.29 -117.55 -64.80
C GLU A 24 -68.53 -116.66 -64.73
N LEU A 25 -69.52 -117.01 -63.88
CA LEU A 25 -70.72 -116.20 -63.67
C LEU A 25 -70.37 -114.81 -63.12
N ARG A 26 -69.35 -114.73 -62.27
CA ARG A 26 -68.83 -113.47 -61.72
C ARG A 26 -68.25 -112.57 -62.82
N ARG A 27 -67.43 -113.10 -63.73
CA ARG A 27 -66.86 -112.33 -64.86
C ARG A 27 -67.91 -111.96 -65.92
N ALA A 28 -68.95 -112.77 -66.10
CA ALA A 28 -70.02 -112.50 -67.07
C ALA A 28 -71.03 -111.44 -66.57
N LEU A 29 -71.32 -111.42 -65.27
CA LEU A 29 -72.27 -110.47 -64.66
C LEU A 29 -71.60 -109.18 -64.14
N LEU A 30 -70.34 -109.28 -63.69
CA LEU A 30 -69.57 -108.16 -63.17
C LEU A 30 -68.39 -107.94 -64.10
N SER A 31 -68.32 -106.77 -64.74
CA SER A 31 -67.15 -106.36 -65.50
C SER A 31 -65.91 -106.31 -64.59
N ASP A 32 -64.73 -106.44 -65.17
CA ASP A 32 -63.46 -106.31 -64.45
C ASP A 32 -63.37 -104.98 -63.68
N ASP A 33 -63.99 -103.91 -64.20
CA ASP A 33 -64.12 -102.61 -63.53
C ASP A 33 -64.84 -102.72 -62.17
N PHE A 34 -65.91 -103.51 -62.08
CA PHE A 34 -66.68 -103.67 -60.85
C PHE A 34 -65.94 -104.53 -59.82
N LEU A 35 -65.15 -105.50 -60.29
CA LEU A 35 -64.30 -106.32 -59.43
C LEU A 35 -63.11 -105.54 -58.84
N ALA A 36 -62.64 -104.50 -59.53
CA ALA A 36 -61.56 -103.62 -59.05
C ALA A 36 -62.01 -102.57 -58.02
N LEU A 37 -63.31 -102.27 -57.91
CA LEU A 37 -63.85 -101.23 -57.02
C LEU A 37 -63.40 -101.36 -55.55
N PRO A 38 -63.41 -102.54 -54.88
CA PRO A 38 -62.97 -102.63 -53.50
C PRO A 38 -61.49 -102.25 -53.30
N GLN A 39 -60.64 -102.53 -54.29
CA GLN A 39 -59.23 -102.15 -54.26
C GLN A 39 -59.09 -100.63 -54.45
N ILE A 40 -59.80 -100.04 -55.41
CA ILE A 40 -59.86 -98.58 -55.63
C ILE A 40 -60.37 -97.87 -54.37
N VAL A 41 -61.40 -98.40 -53.71
CA VAL A 41 -61.95 -97.83 -52.47
C VAL A 41 -60.94 -97.91 -51.32
N ARG A 42 -60.14 -98.98 -51.21
CA ARG A 42 -59.05 -99.05 -50.22
C ARG A 42 -57.94 -98.04 -50.51
N GLU A 43 -57.50 -97.95 -51.76
CA GLU A 43 -56.49 -96.98 -52.17
C GLU A 43 -56.96 -95.54 -51.94
N LEU A 44 -58.24 -95.25 -52.22
CA LEU A 44 -58.86 -93.98 -51.90
C LEU A 44 -58.93 -93.71 -50.39
N ALA A 45 -59.29 -94.71 -49.58
CA ALA A 45 -59.32 -94.58 -48.13
C ALA A 45 -57.91 -94.35 -47.54
N GLU A 46 -56.88 -95.02 -48.06
CA GLU A 46 -55.48 -94.79 -47.68
C GLU A 46 -55.00 -93.41 -48.11
N ALA A 47 -55.33 -92.97 -49.33
CA ALA A 47 -55.04 -91.61 -49.82
C ALA A 47 -55.77 -90.53 -48.98
N GLN A 48 -57.01 -90.79 -48.58
CA GLN A 48 -57.77 -89.92 -47.69
C GLN A 48 -57.09 -89.83 -46.33
N LYS A 49 -56.74 -90.96 -45.70
CA LYS A 49 -56.03 -90.98 -44.40
C LYS A 49 -54.70 -90.23 -44.46
N ARG A 50 -53.93 -90.38 -45.54
CA ARG A 50 -52.68 -89.63 -45.75
C ARG A 50 -52.93 -88.13 -45.92
N THR A 51 -54.04 -87.76 -46.55
CA THR A 51 -54.44 -86.36 -46.71
C THR A 51 -54.87 -85.76 -45.37
N GLU A 52 -55.65 -86.48 -44.57
CA GLU A 52 -56.03 -86.09 -43.21
C GLU A 52 -54.79 -85.86 -42.33
N GLN A 53 -53.81 -86.78 -42.36
CA GLN A 53 -52.54 -86.59 -41.64
C GLN A 53 -51.77 -85.34 -42.09
N ARG A 54 -51.70 -85.07 -43.40
CA ARG A 54 -51.07 -83.85 -43.92
C ARG A 54 -51.83 -82.58 -43.50
N LEU A 55 -53.16 -82.64 -43.42
CA LEU A 55 -53.97 -81.52 -42.94
C LEU A 55 -53.74 -81.27 -41.44
N GLU A 56 -53.60 -82.32 -40.64
CA GLU A 56 -53.23 -82.21 -39.23
C GLU A 56 -51.83 -81.58 -39.05
N GLU A 57 -50.82 -82.06 -39.80
CA GLU A 57 -49.47 -81.48 -39.79
C GLU A 57 -49.47 -80.00 -40.22
N LEU A 58 -50.26 -79.64 -41.23
CA LEU A 58 -50.42 -78.26 -41.68
C LEU A 58 -51.11 -77.39 -40.62
N ALA A 59 -52.14 -77.90 -39.94
CA ALA A 59 -52.81 -77.19 -38.87
C ALA A 59 -51.88 -76.94 -37.67
N GLU A 60 -51.04 -77.92 -37.32
CA GLU A 60 -50.01 -77.73 -36.29
C GLU A 60 -48.95 -76.71 -36.71
N ALA A 61 -48.47 -76.77 -37.97
CA ALA A 61 -47.53 -75.80 -38.50
C ALA A 61 -48.12 -74.38 -38.56
N GLN A 62 -49.40 -74.26 -38.91
CA GLN A 62 -50.14 -72.99 -38.87
C GLN A 62 -50.20 -72.45 -37.45
N LYS A 63 -50.60 -73.27 -36.47
CA LYS A 63 -50.67 -72.87 -35.05
C LYS A 63 -49.30 -72.39 -34.53
N ARG A 64 -48.22 -73.08 -34.88
CA ARG A 64 -46.85 -72.66 -34.52
C ARG A 64 -46.45 -71.33 -35.18
N THR A 65 -46.94 -71.09 -36.40
CA THR A 65 -46.67 -69.83 -37.12
C THR A 65 -47.45 -68.68 -36.49
N GLU A 66 -48.72 -68.89 -36.15
CA GLU A 66 -49.55 -67.91 -35.43
C GLU A 66 -48.89 -67.52 -34.09
N GLN A 67 -48.43 -68.49 -33.31
CA GLN A 67 -47.69 -68.23 -32.06
C GLN A 67 -46.43 -67.38 -32.27
N ARG A 68 -45.64 -67.67 -33.31
CA ARG A 68 -44.44 -66.86 -33.64
C ARG A 68 -44.79 -65.45 -34.09
N LEU A 69 -45.91 -65.27 -34.78
CA LEU A 69 -46.39 -63.95 -35.18
C LEU A 69 -46.83 -63.13 -33.97
N ASP A 70 -47.50 -63.75 -33.00
CA ASP A 70 -47.86 -63.10 -31.74
C ASP A 70 -46.63 -62.67 -30.94
N GLU A 71 -45.63 -63.55 -30.80
CA GLU A 71 -44.35 -63.23 -30.15
C GLU A 71 -43.62 -62.07 -30.85
N LEU A 72 -43.63 -62.05 -32.18
CA LEU A 72 -43.01 -60.98 -32.97
C LEU A 72 -43.76 -59.65 -32.81
N ALA A 73 -45.10 -59.68 -32.77
CA ALA A 73 -45.92 -58.49 -32.52
C ALA A 73 -45.66 -57.91 -31.13
N GLU A 74 -45.52 -58.75 -30.09
CA GLU A 74 -45.14 -58.29 -28.76
C GLU A 74 -43.72 -57.71 -28.72
N ALA A 75 -42.76 -58.35 -29.37
CA ALA A 75 -41.39 -57.84 -29.45
C ALA A 75 -41.31 -56.50 -30.21
N GLN A 76 -42.11 -56.34 -31.27
CA GLN A 76 -42.24 -55.09 -32.00
C GLN A 76 -42.82 -54.00 -31.10
N LYS A 77 -43.93 -54.27 -30.39
CA LYS A 77 -44.54 -53.30 -29.46
C LYS A 77 -43.57 -52.85 -28.38
N ARG A 78 -42.81 -53.76 -27.77
CA ARG A 78 -41.77 -53.42 -26.78
C ARG A 78 -40.66 -52.56 -27.38
N THR A 79 -40.35 -52.74 -28.66
CA THR A 79 -39.35 -51.95 -29.36
C THR A 79 -39.87 -50.54 -29.64
N GLU A 80 -41.12 -50.40 -30.09
CA GLU A 80 -41.78 -49.11 -30.29
C GLU A 80 -41.85 -48.30 -28.98
N GLU A 81 -42.22 -48.93 -27.87
CA GLU A 81 -42.22 -48.29 -26.55
C GLU A 81 -40.82 -47.80 -26.13
N ARG A 82 -39.76 -48.59 -26.42
CA ARG A 82 -38.37 -48.19 -26.15
C ARG A 82 -37.93 -47.03 -27.04
N LEU A 83 -38.35 -47.01 -28.31
CA LEU A 83 -38.05 -45.93 -29.24
C LEU A 83 -38.73 -44.63 -28.82
N GLU A 84 -39.99 -44.69 -28.36
CA GLU A 84 -40.69 -43.52 -27.83
C GLU A 84 -40.01 -42.97 -26.56
N ALA A 85 -39.60 -43.87 -25.65
CA ALA A 85 -38.85 -43.47 -24.46
C ALA A 85 -37.47 -42.85 -24.81
N LEU A 86 -36.79 -43.38 -25.83
CA LEU A 86 -35.53 -42.81 -26.32
C LEU A 86 -35.74 -41.43 -26.94
N ALA A 87 -36.78 -41.26 -27.76
CA ALA A 87 -37.12 -39.97 -28.36
C ALA A 87 -37.34 -38.90 -27.28
N LYS A 88 -38.11 -39.20 -26.23
CA LYS A 88 -38.30 -38.30 -25.09
C LYS A 88 -36.99 -37.91 -24.41
N ARG A 89 -36.08 -38.87 -24.20
CA ARG A 89 -34.76 -38.60 -23.61
C ARG A 89 -33.88 -37.72 -24.51
N VAL A 90 -33.97 -37.88 -25.83
CA VAL A 90 -33.25 -37.04 -26.79
C VAL A 90 -33.79 -35.61 -26.76
N ASP A 91 -35.12 -35.43 -26.69
CA ASP A 91 -35.73 -34.10 -26.56
C ASP A 91 -35.32 -33.41 -25.25
N GLU A 92 -35.33 -34.14 -24.13
CA GLU A 92 -34.85 -33.63 -22.84
C GLU A 92 -33.37 -33.22 -22.89
N LEU A 93 -32.53 -34.01 -23.58
CA LEU A 93 -31.12 -33.70 -23.76
C LEU A 93 -30.91 -32.45 -24.63
N ALA A 94 -31.70 -32.30 -25.70
CA ALA A 94 -31.65 -31.12 -26.57
C ALA A 94 -32.02 -29.84 -25.81
N GLU A 95 -33.06 -29.89 -24.96
CA GLU A 95 -33.44 -28.76 -24.10
C GLU A 95 -32.37 -28.47 -23.03
N ALA A 96 -31.76 -29.50 -22.42
CA ALA A 96 -30.66 -29.33 -21.48
C ALA A 96 -29.41 -28.71 -22.15
N GLN A 97 -29.12 -29.11 -23.39
CA GLN A 97 -28.04 -28.53 -24.19
C GLN A 97 -28.31 -27.05 -24.47
N LYS A 98 -29.51 -26.71 -24.95
CA LYS A 98 -29.90 -25.31 -25.21
C LYS A 98 -29.79 -24.42 -23.98
N ARG A 99 -30.18 -24.92 -22.80
CA ARG A 99 -29.99 -24.20 -21.53
C ARG A 99 -28.52 -24.01 -21.17
N THR A 100 -27.68 -24.99 -21.48
CA THR A 100 -26.23 -24.90 -21.26
C THR A 100 -25.61 -23.86 -22.19
N GLU A 101 -25.99 -23.84 -23.47
CA GLU A 101 -25.54 -22.84 -24.44
C GLU A 101 -25.91 -21.42 -23.98
N GLN A 102 -27.15 -21.21 -23.54
CA GLN A 102 -27.58 -19.91 -22.99
C GLN A 102 -26.74 -19.48 -21.78
N ARG A 103 -26.44 -20.40 -20.85
CA ARG A 103 -25.58 -20.08 -19.69
C ARG A 103 -24.15 -19.76 -20.10
N LEU A 104 -23.63 -20.41 -21.14
CA LEU A 104 -22.30 -20.11 -21.68
C LEU A 104 -22.27 -18.71 -22.30
N ASP A 105 -23.30 -18.33 -23.06
CA ASP A 105 -23.41 -16.97 -23.62
C ASP A 105 -23.47 -15.90 -22.51
N GLU A 106 -24.25 -16.15 -21.45
CA GLU A 106 -24.30 -15.27 -20.27
C GLU A 106 -22.93 -15.15 -19.57
N LEU A 107 -22.19 -16.25 -19.45
CA LEU A 107 -20.84 -16.26 -18.87
C LEU A 107 -19.84 -15.49 -19.73
N VAL A 108 -19.90 -15.63 -21.06
CA VAL A 108 -19.05 -14.87 -21.99
C VAL A 108 -19.31 -13.37 -21.86
N GLU A 109 -20.58 -12.96 -21.78
CA GLU A 109 -20.92 -11.55 -21.58
C GLU A 109 -20.49 -11.03 -20.20
N ALA A 110 -20.65 -11.84 -19.14
CA ALA A 110 -20.17 -11.48 -17.81
C ALA A 110 -18.63 -11.36 -17.75
N GLN A 111 -17.92 -12.24 -18.46
CA GLN A 111 -16.46 -12.19 -18.58
C GLN A 111 -16.03 -10.92 -19.30
N LYS A 112 -16.64 -10.60 -20.45
CA LYS A 112 -16.34 -9.37 -21.21
C LYS A 112 -16.53 -8.11 -20.36
N ARG A 113 -17.64 -8.00 -19.62
CA ARG A 113 -17.88 -6.89 -18.69
C ARG A 113 -16.83 -6.80 -17.59
N THR A 114 -16.30 -7.94 -17.15
CA THR A 114 -15.24 -7.98 -16.13
C THR A 114 -13.92 -7.52 -16.71
N GLU A 115 -13.57 -7.93 -17.92
CA GLU A 115 -12.38 -7.48 -18.65
C GLU A 115 -12.41 -5.97 -18.88
N GLU A 116 -13.54 -5.42 -19.33
CA GLU A 116 -13.73 -3.97 -19.50
C GLU A 116 -13.54 -3.20 -18.19
N ARG A 117 -14.05 -3.73 -17.07
CA ARG A 117 -13.86 -3.13 -15.73
C ARG A 117 -12.40 -3.17 -15.28
N LEU A 118 -11.70 -4.26 -15.57
CA LEU A 118 -10.28 -4.40 -15.24
C LEU A 118 -9.43 -3.42 -16.05
N GLU A 119 -9.73 -3.24 -17.34
CA GLU A 119 -9.03 -2.25 -18.18
C GLU A 119 -9.27 -0.82 -17.67
N ALA A 120 -10.51 -0.48 -17.31
CA ALA A 120 -10.84 0.82 -16.73
C ALA A 120 -10.13 1.05 -15.38
N LEU A 121 -10.01 0.00 -14.56
CA LEU A 121 -9.29 0.06 -13.30
C LEU A 121 -7.78 0.25 -13.52
N ALA A 122 -7.19 -0.45 -14.49
CA ALA A 122 -5.78 -0.31 -14.85
C ALA A 122 -5.45 1.14 -15.27
N LYS A 123 -6.28 1.75 -16.13
CA LYS A 123 -6.14 3.16 -16.53
C LYS A 123 -6.17 4.11 -15.34
N ARG A 124 -7.10 3.91 -14.39
CA ARG A 124 -7.16 4.72 -13.16
C ARG A 124 -5.92 4.54 -12.28
N PHE A 125 -5.34 3.34 -12.23
CA PHE A 125 -4.10 3.10 -11.49
C PHE A 125 -2.91 3.82 -12.13
N GLU A 126 -2.83 3.85 -13.46
CA GLU A 126 -1.81 4.63 -14.18
C GLU A 126 -1.96 6.13 -13.87
N GLU A 127 -3.17 6.68 -13.95
CA GLU A 127 -3.46 8.08 -13.59
C GLU A 127 -3.06 8.41 -12.13
N LEU A 128 -3.40 7.53 -11.18
CA LEU A 128 -3.01 7.70 -9.78
C LEU A 128 -1.49 7.66 -9.58
N THR A 129 -0.80 6.82 -10.34
CA THR A 129 0.67 6.70 -10.26
C THR A 129 1.34 7.98 -10.74
N GLU A 130 0.85 8.58 -11.84
CA GLU A 130 1.36 9.87 -12.31
C GLU A 130 1.08 11.00 -11.33
N VAL A 131 -0.12 11.05 -10.75
CA VAL A 131 -0.44 12.02 -9.70
C VAL A 131 0.48 11.87 -8.48
N GLN A 132 0.73 10.64 -8.02
CA GLN A 132 1.65 10.38 -6.91
C GLN A 132 3.08 10.84 -7.21
N LYS A 133 3.55 10.66 -8.44
CA LYS A 133 4.87 11.12 -8.87
C LYS A 133 4.98 12.65 -8.80
N LEU A 134 3.99 13.36 -9.33
CA LEU A 134 3.94 14.84 -9.27
C LEU A 134 3.93 15.34 -7.82
N LEU A 135 3.11 14.72 -6.96
CA LEU A 135 3.08 15.02 -5.52
C LEU A 135 4.44 14.81 -4.84
N ALA A 136 5.16 13.74 -5.19
CA ALA A 136 6.49 13.50 -4.65
C ALA A 136 7.50 14.56 -5.09
N GLU A 137 7.43 15.01 -6.35
CA GLU A 137 8.26 16.09 -6.87
C GLU A 137 7.96 17.43 -6.17
N ASP A 138 6.68 17.76 -5.96
CA ASP A 138 6.23 18.95 -5.23
C ASP A 138 6.69 18.95 -3.78
N LEU A 139 6.59 17.81 -3.09
CA LEU A 139 7.09 17.65 -1.72
C LEU A 139 8.61 17.87 -1.66
N ALA A 140 9.37 17.31 -2.59
CA ALA A 140 10.81 17.52 -2.65
C ALA A 140 11.18 18.98 -2.97
N ALA A 141 10.38 19.69 -3.77
CA ALA A 141 10.54 21.12 -3.98
C ALA A 141 10.21 21.94 -2.73
N LEU A 142 9.16 21.57 -1.99
CA LEU A 142 8.78 22.23 -0.75
C LEU A 142 9.85 22.06 0.34
N THR A 143 10.39 20.85 0.52
CA THR A 143 11.49 20.60 1.46
C THR A 143 12.68 21.51 1.18
N ARG A 144 13.11 21.61 -0.09
CA ARG A 144 14.20 22.52 -0.48
C ARG A 144 13.91 23.99 -0.17
N ARG A 145 12.66 24.43 -0.33
CA ARG A 145 12.25 25.80 0.02
C ARG A 145 12.28 26.02 1.53
N VAL A 146 11.85 25.05 2.32
CA VAL A 146 11.90 25.11 3.79
C VAL A 146 13.35 25.19 4.27
N ASP A 147 14.26 24.41 3.68
CA ASP A 147 15.68 24.46 4.00
C ASP A 147 16.31 25.83 3.67
N ASP A 148 15.99 26.41 2.51
CA ASP A 148 16.45 27.76 2.13
C ASP A 148 15.91 28.85 3.08
N ILE A 149 14.64 28.75 3.49
CA ILE A 149 14.05 29.64 4.49
C ILE A 149 14.79 29.50 5.82
N GLY A 150 15.08 28.27 6.26
CA GLY A 150 15.84 28.00 7.48
C GLY A 150 17.22 28.67 7.44
N PHE A 151 17.96 28.51 6.32
CA PHE A 151 19.25 29.16 6.15
C PHE A 151 19.15 30.70 6.20
N ARG A 152 18.18 31.28 5.50
CA ARG A 152 17.96 32.74 5.51
C ARG A 152 17.60 33.25 6.89
N LEU A 153 16.78 32.51 7.64
CA LEU A 153 16.40 32.87 9.01
C LEU A 153 17.64 32.94 9.91
N THR A 154 18.51 31.94 9.85
CA THR A 154 19.78 31.96 10.59
C THR A 154 20.67 33.16 10.20
N GLN A 155 20.67 33.57 8.92
CA GLN A 155 21.40 34.78 8.51
C GLN A 155 20.77 36.06 9.07
N VAL A 156 19.44 36.13 9.13
CA VAL A 156 18.71 37.26 9.71
C VAL A 156 18.97 37.35 11.20
N GLU A 157 18.87 36.24 11.93
CA GLU A 157 19.19 36.18 13.38
C GLU A 157 20.60 36.68 13.66
N ARG A 158 21.60 36.25 12.89
CA ARG A 158 22.98 36.75 13.02
C ARG A 158 23.12 38.25 12.76
N ARG A 159 22.35 38.80 11.81
CA ARG A 159 22.36 40.24 11.53
C ARG A 159 21.68 41.02 12.63
N LEU A 160 20.57 40.52 13.17
CA LEU A 160 19.87 41.12 14.31
C LEU A 160 20.78 41.16 15.54
N ALA A 161 21.44 40.05 15.89
CA ALA A 161 22.38 40.03 17.01
C ALA A 161 23.49 41.09 16.90
N LYS A 162 24.00 41.33 15.68
CA LYS A 162 24.98 42.40 15.42
C LYS A 162 24.39 43.81 15.54
N LEU A 163 23.12 43.99 15.16
CA LEU A 163 22.44 45.26 15.30
C LEU A 163 22.11 45.56 16.75
N ASP A 164 21.69 44.55 17.52
CA ASP A 164 21.41 44.67 18.95
C ASP A 164 22.67 45.09 19.71
N GLY A 165 23.82 44.43 19.44
CA GLY A 165 25.12 44.81 19.99
C GLY A 165 25.50 46.28 19.71
N ARG A 166 25.46 46.70 18.44
CA ARG A 166 25.73 48.10 18.05
C ARG A 166 24.76 49.09 18.69
N THR A 167 23.49 48.72 18.81
CA THR A 167 22.47 49.58 19.42
C THR A 167 22.78 49.75 20.90
N LEU A 168 23.13 48.68 21.60
CA LEU A 168 23.51 48.69 23.00
C LEU A 168 24.76 49.55 23.24
N GLU A 169 25.80 49.42 22.41
CA GLU A 169 26.99 50.29 22.44
C GLU A 169 26.61 51.77 22.35
N ILE A 170 25.79 52.16 21.37
CA ILE A 170 25.31 53.54 21.20
C ILE A 170 24.50 54.02 22.43
N GLU A 171 23.68 53.14 23.02
CA GLU A 171 22.91 53.46 24.22
C GLU A 171 23.81 53.78 25.42
N TYR A 172 24.81 52.93 25.68
CA TYR A 172 25.77 53.12 26.76
C TYR A 172 26.64 54.37 26.54
N GLU A 173 27.00 54.68 25.30
CA GLU A 173 27.73 55.90 24.95
C GLU A 173 26.89 57.15 25.21
N ARG A 174 25.66 57.20 24.68
CA ARG A 174 24.76 58.37 24.81
C ARG A 174 24.32 58.61 26.25
N LYS A 175 24.09 57.54 27.02
CA LYS A 175 23.62 57.60 28.41
C LYS A 175 24.74 57.36 29.41
N ALA A 176 26.01 57.53 29.02
CA ALA A 176 27.17 57.26 29.87
C ALA A 176 27.09 57.95 31.24
N GLY A 177 26.65 59.21 31.27
CA GLY A 177 26.49 59.95 32.52
C GLY A 177 25.40 59.44 33.46
N SER A 178 24.48 58.61 32.96
CA SER A 178 23.47 57.91 33.76
C SER A 178 24.00 56.55 34.23
N TYR A 179 24.46 55.71 33.29
CA TYR A 179 24.91 54.34 33.60
C TYR A 179 26.11 54.30 34.53
N PHE A 180 27.10 55.18 34.31
CA PHE A 180 28.35 55.19 35.06
C PHE A 180 28.36 56.24 36.18
N ARG A 181 27.19 56.82 36.50
CA ARG A 181 27.05 57.85 37.54
C ARG A 181 27.52 57.40 38.91
N GLN A 182 27.40 56.12 39.25
CA GLN A 182 27.82 55.60 40.56
C GLN A 182 29.34 55.59 40.69
N ILE A 183 30.05 55.47 39.55
CA ILE A 183 31.51 55.34 39.48
C ILE A 183 32.15 56.74 39.37
N LEU A 184 31.71 57.52 38.39
CA LEU A 184 32.29 58.81 38.04
C LEU A 184 31.33 59.99 38.20
N SER A 185 31.91 61.16 38.42
CA SER A 185 31.28 62.46 38.31
C SER A 185 31.93 63.26 37.18
N ARG A 186 31.18 64.20 36.58
CA ARG A 186 31.62 64.93 35.37
C ARG A 186 32.08 63.97 34.25
N THR A 187 31.29 62.94 34.02
CA THR A 187 31.52 61.92 32.98
C THR A 187 31.58 62.55 31.60
N ARG A 188 32.64 62.25 30.86
CA ARG A 188 32.81 62.57 29.44
C ARG A 188 33.21 61.29 28.71
N VAL A 189 32.50 60.95 27.64
CA VAL A 189 32.95 59.94 26.69
C VAL A 189 34.10 60.55 25.90
N VAL A 190 35.24 59.87 25.88
CA VAL A 190 36.44 60.34 25.18
C VAL A 190 36.48 59.68 23.82
N ASN A 191 36.70 60.49 22.78
CA ASN A 191 36.88 59.97 21.43
C ASN A 191 38.26 59.31 21.34
N LEU A 192 38.34 58.08 20.84
CA LEU A 192 39.60 57.37 20.69
C LEU A 192 40.60 58.15 19.82
N VAL A 193 40.17 58.97 18.86
CA VAL A 193 41.10 59.84 18.09
C VAL A 193 41.87 60.80 19.01
N GLU A 194 41.27 61.25 20.12
CA GLU A 194 41.95 62.12 21.10
C GLU A 194 43.02 61.36 21.92
N LEU A 195 42.97 60.02 21.99
CA LEU A 195 44.02 59.20 22.59
C LEU A 195 45.26 59.09 21.69
N GLU A 196 45.12 59.20 20.37
CA GLU A 196 46.28 59.15 19.45
C GLU A 196 47.26 60.28 19.76
N ASP A 197 46.74 61.46 20.07
CA ASP A 197 47.52 62.63 20.48
C ASP A 197 48.22 62.43 21.85
N MET A 198 47.71 61.52 22.68
CA MET A 198 48.27 61.18 24.00
C MET A 198 49.39 60.12 23.91
N ILE A 199 49.51 59.38 22.79
CA ILE A 199 50.50 58.32 22.56
C ILE A 199 51.37 58.66 21.33
N PRO A 200 52.37 59.55 21.47
CA PRO A 200 53.01 60.23 20.34
C PRO A 200 54.04 59.40 19.54
N SER A 201 54.25 58.09 19.82
CA SER A 201 55.27 57.28 19.12
C SER A 201 54.72 56.00 18.51
N ALA A 202 55.19 55.67 17.30
CA ALA A 202 54.78 54.48 16.54
C ALA A 202 55.05 53.15 17.27
N GLU A 203 56.13 53.04 18.05
CA GLU A 203 56.44 51.85 18.86
C GLU A 203 55.44 51.63 20.00
N LEU A 204 54.91 52.73 20.57
CA LEU A 204 53.84 52.66 21.57
C LEU A 204 52.48 52.36 20.92
N GLN A 205 52.24 52.81 19.68
CA GLN A 205 50.99 52.53 18.97
C GLN A 205 50.76 51.03 18.69
N GLU A 206 51.81 50.27 18.38
CA GLU A 206 51.73 48.81 18.23
C GLU A 206 51.45 48.13 19.60
N LYS A 207 52.10 48.61 20.67
CA LYS A 207 51.89 48.10 22.05
C LYS A 207 50.47 48.36 22.56
N TYR A 208 49.84 49.47 22.15
CA TYR A 208 48.51 49.90 22.61
C TYR A 208 47.40 49.62 21.59
N GLN A 209 47.67 48.84 20.54
CA GLN A 209 46.71 48.61 19.45
C GLN A 209 45.36 48.03 19.93
N ASP A 210 45.35 47.23 20.99
CA ASP A 210 44.11 46.67 21.55
C ASP A 210 43.19 47.74 22.17
N LEU A 211 43.71 48.91 22.55
CA LEU A 211 42.89 50.04 23.03
C LEU A 211 42.00 50.62 21.93
N TRP A 212 42.39 50.52 20.66
CA TRP A 212 41.58 51.02 19.52
C TRP A 212 40.29 50.24 19.32
N ASN A 213 40.21 49.04 19.88
CA ASN A 213 39.04 48.19 19.79
C ASN A 213 38.13 48.32 21.01
N LEU A 214 38.41 49.25 21.93
CA LEU A 214 37.60 49.53 23.11
C LEU A 214 36.25 50.10 22.70
N ASP A 215 35.16 49.57 23.24
CA ASP A 215 33.82 50.00 22.85
C ASP A 215 33.54 51.43 23.32
N ILE A 216 33.87 51.73 24.59
CA ILE A 216 33.71 53.07 25.16
C ILE A 216 34.85 53.39 26.12
N LEU A 217 35.46 54.56 25.95
CA LEU A 217 36.36 55.16 26.93
C LEU A 217 35.66 56.32 27.64
N ILE A 218 35.64 56.30 28.97
CA ILE A 218 34.99 57.35 29.76
C ILE A 218 35.97 57.98 30.72
N GLN A 219 36.07 59.30 30.70
CA GLN A 219 36.85 60.09 31.65
C GLN A 219 35.92 60.79 32.65
N GLY A 220 36.39 60.93 33.89
CA GLY A 220 35.71 61.73 34.90
C GLY A 220 36.44 61.71 36.22
N ARG A 221 35.84 62.28 37.26
CA ARG A 221 36.37 62.23 38.62
C ARG A 221 35.71 61.13 39.42
N LEU A 222 36.51 60.27 40.05
CA LEU A 222 35.98 59.19 40.90
C LEU A 222 35.03 59.76 41.94
N ARG A 223 33.97 59.02 42.26
CA ARG A 223 33.10 59.36 43.39
C ARG A 223 33.56 58.76 44.71
N TRP A 224 34.45 57.78 44.64
CA TRP A 224 35.14 57.15 45.76
C TRP A 224 36.07 58.13 46.50
N GLY A 225 36.21 57.99 47.82
CA GLY A 225 37.04 58.84 48.69
C GLY A 225 36.26 59.68 49.70
N ASP A 226 36.95 60.18 50.73
CA ASP A 226 36.37 60.92 51.86
C ASP A 226 35.78 62.28 51.45
N LYS A 227 34.78 62.74 52.21
CA LYS A 227 34.12 64.04 51.97
C LYS A 227 35.11 65.17 52.26
N GLY A 228 35.72 65.73 51.21
CA GLY A 228 36.54 66.95 51.29
C GLY A 228 37.85 66.89 50.50
N GLU A 229 38.29 65.71 50.08
CA GLU A 229 39.49 65.54 49.25
C GLU A 229 39.20 65.78 47.76
N GLU A 230 40.19 66.29 47.03
CA GLU A 230 40.09 66.41 45.58
C GLU A 230 40.09 65.01 44.97
N LYS A 231 38.95 64.63 44.38
CA LYS A 231 38.78 63.28 43.85
C LYS A 231 39.61 63.10 42.58
N PRO A 232 40.40 62.02 42.48
CA PRO A 232 41.30 61.81 41.35
C PRO A 232 40.50 61.63 40.06
N GLU A 233 41.11 62.08 38.97
CA GLU A 233 40.62 61.79 37.63
C GLU A 233 40.89 60.32 37.30
N ALA A 234 39.91 59.66 36.71
CA ALA A 234 39.99 58.26 36.32
C ALA A 234 39.32 58.02 34.98
N TRP A 235 39.75 56.91 34.37
CA TRP A 235 39.34 56.44 33.06
C TRP A 235 38.63 55.09 33.21
N LEU A 236 37.52 54.89 32.52
CA LEU A 236 36.83 53.60 32.45
C LEU A 236 37.09 53.01 31.07
N ALA A 237 37.74 51.85 31.04
CA ALA A 237 37.79 51.02 29.84
C ALA A 237 36.56 50.12 29.86
N VAL A 238 35.56 50.44 29.02
CA VAL A 238 34.26 49.77 29.01
C VAL A 238 34.15 48.85 27.79
N GLU A 239 33.87 47.58 28.04
CA GLU A 239 33.33 46.64 27.04
C GLU A 239 31.81 46.58 27.18
N VAL A 240 31.09 46.60 26.06
CA VAL A 240 29.64 46.52 25.99
C VAL A 240 29.22 45.24 25.28
N SER A 241 28.40 44.42 25.93
CA SER A 241 27.87 43.19 25.35
C SER A 241 26.43 42.97 25.77
N VAL A 242 25.60 42.43 24.86
CA VAL A 242 24.22 42.02 25.21
C VAL A 242 24.26 40.93 26.28
N LEU A 243 25.18 39.96 26.14
CA LEU A 243 25.45 38.91 27.12
C LEU A 243 26.92 38.95 27.51
N ILE A 244 27.20 39.43 28.72
CA ILE A 244 28.56 39.52 29.24
C ILE A 244 29.12 38.13 29.52
N ASP A 245 30.19 37.78 28.81
CA ASP A 245 30.93 36.51 28.98
C ASP A 245 32.34 36.71 29.57
N ARG A 246 33.14 35.63 29.60
CA ARG A 246 34.51 35.70 30.13
C ARG A 246 35.42 36.57 29.27
N GLU A 247 35.26 36.53 27.95
CA GLU A 247 36.10 37.27 27.02
C GLU A 247 35.90 38.77 27.18
N ASP A 248 34.65 39.22 27.41
CA ASP A 248 34.33 40.61 27.73
C ASP A 248 35.08 41.10 28.98
N VAL A 249 35.09 40.30 30.05
CA VAL A 249 35.79 40.63 31.31
C VAL A 249 37.30 40.70 31.10
N GLU A 250 37.88 39.75 30.36
CA GLU A 250 39.31 39.75 30.07
C GLU A 250 39.71 40.93 29.17
N ARG A 251 38.88 41.28 28.16
CA ARG A 251 39.10 42.45 27.30
C ARG A 251 39.10 43.74 28.11
N ALA A 252 38.06 43.96 28.92
CA ALA A 252 37.96 45.13 29.79
C ALA A 252 39.19 45.27 30.69
N LYS A 253 39.59 44.17 31.34
CA LYS A 253 40.78 44.11 32.20
C LYS A 253 42.06 44.48 31.43
N ARG A 254 42.35 43.79 30.34
CA ARG A 254 43.57 44.00 29.54
C ARG A 254 43.67 45.45 29.08
N ARG A 255 42.57 46.04 28.61
CA ARG A 255 42.54 47.43 28.12
C ARG A 255 42.69 48.45 29.25
N ALA A 256 42.08 48.22 30.40
CA ALA A 256 42.36 49.06 31.58
C ALA A 256 43.82 48.96 32.02
N ASP A 257 44.42 47.77 32.01
CA ASP A 257 45.82 47.57 32.37
C ASP A 257 46.78 48.27 31.40
N LEU A 258 46.46 48.29 30.11
CA LEU A 258 47.20 49.08 29.13
C LEU A 258 47.16 50.59 29.44
N LEU A 259 45.99 51.14 29.76
CA LEU A 259 45.87 52.55 30.19
C LEU A 259 46.66 52.83 31.48
N ARG A 260 46.68 51.89 32.42
CA ARG A 260 47.50 51.99 33.65
C ARG A 260 48.98 52.02 33.35
N GLN A 261 49.45 51.17 32.43
CA GLN A 261 50.85 51.18 31.98
C GLN A 261 51.23 52.50 31.31
N ALA A 262 50.27 53.22 30.72
CA ALA A 262 50.47 54.55 30.16
C ALA A 262 50.40 55.67 31.22
N GLY A 263 50.20 55.33 32.50
CA GLY A 263 50.20 56.27 33.63
C GLY A 263 48.83 56.82 34.03
N TYR A 264 47.74 56.31 33.44
CA TYR A 264 46.38 56.74 33.78
C TYR A 264 45.77 55.88 34.88
N LEU A 265 45.01 56.50 35.78
CA LEU A 265 44.17 55.75 36.71
C LEU A 265 42.96 55.16 35.95
N ALA A 266 43.10 53.92 35.46
CA ALA A 266 42.04 53.25 34.70
C ALA A 266 41.35 52.14 35.49
N LEU A 267 40.04 51.99 35.30
CA LEU A 267 39.21 50.93 35.86
C LEU A 267 38.59 50.10 34.72
N PRO A 268 38.69 48.77 34.77
CA PRO A 268 38.04 47.90 33.81
C PRO A 268 36.55 47.80 34.12
N VAL A 269 35.72 47.92 33.10
CA VAL A 269 34.27 47.86 33.20
C VAL A 269 33.70 46.97 32.10
N VAL A 270 32.77 46.10 32.46
CA VAL A 270 31.90 45.41 31.51
C VAL A 270 30.47 45.91 31.71
N ALA A 271 29.79 46.18 30.61
CA ALA A 271 28.46 46.74 30.58
C ALA A 271 27.56 45.91 29.66
N GLY A 272 26.31 45.70 30.04
CA GLY A 272 25.42 44.82 29.30
C GLY A 272 24.06 44.61 29.93
N GLU A 273 23.22 43.81 29.28
CA GLU A 273 21.89 43.49 29.77
C GLU A 273 21.92 42.25 30.68
N ASP A 274 22.55 41.18 30.20
CA ASP A 274 22.69 39.92 30.92
C ASP A 274 24.16 39.53 31.13
N LEU A 275 24.40 38.57 32.04
CA LEU A 275 25.74 38.08 32.36
C LEU A 275 25.75 36.58 32.61
N THR A 276 26.86 35.93 32.26
CA THR A 276 27.11 34.53 32.59
C THR A 276 27.71 34.36 34.00
N GLU A 277 27.42 33.25 34.68
CA GLU A 277 28.02 32.95 36.00
C GLU A 277 29.55 32.94 35.97
N ARG A 278 30.14 32.46 34.86
CA ARG A 278 31.59 32.42 34.68
C ARG A 278 32.19 33.81 34.53
N ALA A 279 31.48 34.74 33.87
CA ALA A 279 31.90 36.13 33.77
C ALA A 279 31.90 36.79 35.16
N LEU A 280 30.87 36.52 35.98
CA LEU A 280 30.78 37.05 37.34
C LEU A 280 31.96 36.62 38.21
N GLN A 281 32.26 35.32 38.25
CA GLN A 281 33.38 34.77 39.02
C GLN A 281 34.72 35.38 38.59
N LEU A 282 34.93 35.52 37.27
CA LEU A 282 36.15 36.12 36.76
C LEU A 282 36.24 37.61 37.08
N ALA A 283 35.13 38.36 36.98
CA ALA A 283 35.10 39.77 37.31
C ALA A 283 35.39 40.03 38.79
N GLU A 284 34.90 39.17 39.70
CA GLU A 284 35.24 39.20 41.12
C GLU A 284 36.74 38.96 41.34
N GLN A 285 37.27 37.90 40.72
CA GLN A 285 38.69 37.55 40.80
C GLN A 285 39.59 38.67 40.27
N GLU A 286 39.20 39.33 39.18
CA GLU A 286 40.03 40.30 38.48
C GLU A 286 39.76 41.76 38.87
N GLY A 287 38.68 42.01 39.62
CA GLY A 287 38.26 43.36 40.00
C GLY A 287 37.74 44.16 38.81
N VAL A 288 36.91 43.55 37.98
CA VAL A 288 36.24 44.20 36.86
C VAL A 288 34.87 44.66 37.28
N ILE A 289 34.57 45.94 37.07
CA ILE A 289 33.29 46.54 37.45
C ILE A 289 32.21 46.06 36.48
N MET A 290 31.07 45.64 37.00
CA MET A 290 29.94 45.23 36.15
C MET A 290 28.83 46.28 36.21
N VAL A 291 28.33 46.69 35.05
CA VAL A 291 27.24 47.66 34.91
C VAL A 291 26.10 47.08 34.08
N THR A 292 25.09 46.57 34.75
CA THR A 292 23.88 46.00 34.13
C THR A 292 22.65 46.80 34.51
N ASP A 293 21.88 47.28 33.55
CA ASP A 293 20.65 48.06 33.77
C ASP A 293 20.81 49.18 34.84
N GLY A 294 21.90 49.95 34.74
CA GLY A 294 22.18 51.07 35.65
C GLY A 294 22.59 50.69 37.08
N ARG A 295 22.75 49.39 37.39
CA ARG A 295 23.29 48.91 38.66
C ARG A 295 24.77 48.58 38.52
N THR A 296 25.57 49.09 39.44
CA THR A 296 27.01 48.84 39.50
C THR A 296 27.32 47.76 40.54
N ARG A 297 28.15 46.77 40.18
CA ARG A 297 28.69 45.76 41.10
C ARG A 297 30.21 45.79 41.09
N LEU A 298 30.83 45.32 42.17
CA LEU A 298 32.28 45.14 42.32
C LEU A 298 33.12 46.44 42.29
N LEU A 299 32.47 47.59 42.46
CA LEU A 299 33.12 48.91 42.43
C LEU A 299 34.27 49.02 43.45
N ASP A 300 34.00 48.69 44.71
CA ASP A 300 34.95 48.85 45.82
C ASP A 300 36.20 47.98 45.62
N GLN A 301 35.99 46.73 45.19
CA GLN A 301 37.05 45.77 44.92
C GLN A 301 37.93 46.22 43.74
N ALA A 302 37.32 46.74 42.68
CA ALA A 302 38.02 47.23 41.50
C ALA A 302 38.90 48.46 41.82
N ILE A 303 38.37 49.40 42.60
CA ILE A 303 39.11 50.62 42.99
C ILE A 303 40.29 50.28 43.90
N GLN A 304 40.10 49.40 44.89
CA GLN A 304 41.19 48.95 45.76
C GLN A 304 42.33 48.32 44.95
N LYS A 305 42.00 47.41 44.01
CA LYS A 305 43.00 46.76 43.14
C LYS A 305 43.72 47.75 42.21
N ALA A 306 43.01 48.74 41.67
CA ALA A 306 43.62 49.75 40.81
C ALA A 306 44.64 50.63 41.57
N LEU A 307 44.33 50.99 42.82
CA LEU A 307 45.20 51.81 43.65
C LEU A 307 46.42 51.03 44.19
N THR A 308 46.29 49.73 44.48
CA THR A 308 47.42 48.89 44.92
C THR A 308 48.41 48.59 43.82
N ASN A 309 47.97 48.49 42.56
CA ASN A 309 48.87 48.24 41.42
C ASN A 309 49.61 49.49 40.94
N SER A 310 49.14 50.68 41.32
CA SER A 310 49.77 51.97 40.98
C SER A 310 51.03 52.26 41.81
N THR A 311 51.23 51.57 42.96
CA THR A 311 52.34 51.80 43.89
C THR A 311 53.54 50.85 43.70
N HIS A 312 53.44 49.86 42.79
CA HIS A 312 54.51 48.88 42.52
C HIS A 312 55.34 49.18 41.26
N SER A 313 55.19 50.36 40.64
CA SER A 313 55.92 50.77 39.44
C SER A 313 56.65 52.12 39.59
N SER A 314 57.11 52.43 40.81
CA SER A 314 58.02 53.55 41.08
C SER A 314 59.44 53.05 41.29
#